data_AF-A0AA38LMK9-F1
#
_entry.id   AF-A0AA38LMK9-F1
#
_cell.length_a   1.000
_cell.length_b   1.000
_cell.length_c   1.000
_cell.angle_alpha   90.00
_cell.angle_beta   90.00
_cell.angle_gamma   90.00
#
_symmetry.space_group_name_H-M   'P 1'
#
loop_
_entity.id
_entity.type
_entity.pdbx_description
1 polymer ?
#
loop_
_entity_poly.entity_id
_entity_poly.type
_entity_poly.pdbx_seq_one_letter_code
_entity_poly.pdbx_strand_id
1 'polypeptide(L)'
;LDYVYRYWHELHTDLNMTALGLRILRLHRYDVSSDVLEKFKAKNGGFLCSTTQPEEMIKSFLNLFRASLIVFPNENVMEEAKSFATAYLNQALHKTDIGSSLSQEITFNLEYGWWPTLPRVEYGWRKQFMGK
;
A
#
# COMPACT_ATOMS: atom_id res chain seq x y z
N LEU A 1 -18.89 2.71 0.24
CA LEU A 1 -17.90 2.01 1.10
C LEU A 1 -18.59 1.14 2.14
N ASP A 2 -19.79 1.50 2.61
CA ASP A 2 -20.57 0.68 3.57
C ASP A 2 -20.77 -0.78 3.16
N TYR A 3 -21.00 -1.05 1.87
CA TYR A 3 -21.09 -2.42 1.36
C TYR A 3 -19.78 -3.19 1.57
N VAL A 4 -18.64 -2.60 1.20
CA VAL A 4 -17.32 -3.22 1.39
C VAL A 4 -17.03 -3.43 2.87
N TYR A 5 -17.37 -2.45 3.72
CA TYR A 5 -17.19 -2.56 5.16
C TYR A 5 -18.06 -3.67 5.77
N ARG A 6 -19.32 -3.80 5.34
CA ARG A 6 -20.24 -4.85 5.78
C ARG A 6 -19.70 -6.25 5.56
N TYR A 7 -19.03 -6.48 4.43
CA TYR A 7 -18.46 -7.77 4.06
C TYR A 7 -16.93 -7.81 4.24
N TRP A 8 -16.36 -6.87 5.01
CA TRP A 8 -14.90 -6.71 5.11
C TRP A 8 -14.19 -8.02 5.47
N HIS A 9 -14.68 -8.72 6.49
CA HIS A 9 -14.10 -9.99 6.95
C HIS A 9 -14.22 -11.14 5.94
N GLU A 10 -15.20 -11.10 5.04
CA GLU A 10 -15.47 -12.13 4.02
C GLU A 10 -14.73 -11.85 2.70
N LEU A 11 -14.36 -10.59 2.43
CA LEU A 11 -13.78 -10.14 1.16
C LEU A 11 -12.25 -10.22 1.09
N HIS A 12 -11.57 -10.65 2.16
CA HIS A 12 -10.11 -10.70 2.22
C HIS A 12 -9.51 -11.89 1.43
N THR A 13 -9.74 -11.97 0.13
CA THR A 13 -9.33 -13.11 -0.72
C THR A 13 -7.83 -13.13 -1.00
N ASP A 14 -7.22 -11.96 -1.16
CA ASP A 14 -5.82 -11.80 -1.53
C ASP A 14 -5.20 -10.53 -0.94
N LEU A 15 -3.87 -10.45 -0.97
CA LEU A 15 -3.10 -9.35 -0.40
C LEU A 15 -3.45 -8.00 -1.05
N ASN A 16 -3.64 -8.00 -2.37
CA ASN A 16 -3.89 -6.77 -3.12
C ASN A 16 -5.23 -6.15 -2.71
N MET A 17 -6.30 -6.95 -2.72
CA MET A 17 -7.63 -6.51 -2.30
C MET A 17 -7.67 -6.12 -0.83
N THR A 18 -6.99 -6.88 0.03
CA THR A 18 -6.94 -6.58 1.48
C THR A 18 -6.19 -5.28 1.75
N ALA A 19 -5.01 -5.07 1.16
CA ALA A 19 -4.26 -3.83 1.32
C ALA A 19 -5.03 -2.61 0.78
N LEU A 20 -5.64 -2.76 -0.39
CA LEU A 20 -6.45 -1.69 -1.00
C LEU A 20 -7.66 -1.33 -0.13
N GLY A 21 -8.40 -2.33 0.35
CA GLY A 21 -9.56 -2.13 1.21
C GLY A 21 -9.18 -1.51 2.55
N LEU A 22 -8.10 -2.00 3.19
CA LEU A 22 -7.61 -1.47 4.46
C LEU A 22 -7.32 0.03 4.33
N ARG A 23 -6.56 0.39 3.28
CA ARG A 23 -6.21 1.78 2.98
C ARG A 23 -7.45 2.64 2.77
N ILE A 24 -8.35 2.23 1.89
CA ILE A 24 -9.52 3.04 1.51
C ILE A 24 -10.47 3.21 2.70
N LEU A 25 -10.73 2.14 3.45
CA LEU A 25 -11.62 2.17 4.62
C LEU A 25 -11.06 3.09 5.71
N ARG A 26 -9.75 3.01 6.02
CA ARG A 26 -9.10 3.93 6.97
C ARG A 26 -9.19 5.39 6.54
N LEU A 27 -8.91 5.70 5.27
CA LEU A 27 -9.03 7.07 4.75
C LEU A 27 -10.45 7.64 4.88
N HIS A 28 -11.46 6.78 4.90
CA HIS A 28 -12.87 7.15 5.08
C HIS A 28 -13.38 6.92 6.50
N ARG A 29 -12.48 6.75 7.47
CA ARG A 29 -12.77 6.69 8.91
C ARG A 29 -13.58 5.46 9.36
N TYR A 30 -13.54 4.39 8.58
CA TYR A 30 -14.05 3.10 9.05
C TYR A 30 -13.03 2.45 9.98
N ASP A 31 -13.54 1.79 11.02
CA ASP A 31 -12.71 1.08 11.98
C ASP A 31 -12.33 -0.31 11.43
N VAL A 32 -11.07 -0.42 10.97
CA VAL A 32 -10.50 -1.65 10.42
C VAL A 32 -9.09 -1.90 10.97
N SER A 33 -8.89 -3.07 11.57
CA SER A 33 -7.59 -3.49 12.12
C SER A 33 -6.61 -3.84 11.00
N SER A 34 -5.32 -3.49 11.21
CA SER A 34 -4.21 -3.90 10.34
C SER A 34 -3.87 -5.38 10.47
N ASP A 35 -4.37 -6.07 11.52
CA ASP A 35 -4.10 -7.49 11.76
C ASP A 35 -4.58 -8.39 10.63
N VAL A 36 -5.49 -7.90 9.78
CA VAL A 36 -5.89 -8.57 8.53
C VAL A 36 -4.70 -8.85 7.60
N LEU A 37 -3.58 -8.13 7.77
CA LEU A 37 -2.35 -8.33 7.01
C LEU A 37 -1.48 -9.48 7.55
N GLU A 38 -1.63 -9.86 8.84
CA GLU A 38 -0.80 -10.89 9.48
C GLU A 38 -0.91 -12.24 8.75
N LYS A 39 -2.09 -12.56 8.21
CA LYS A 39 -2.33 -13.80 7.46
C LYS A 39 -1.51 -13.91 6.17
N PHE A 40 -0.97 -12.80 5.66
CA PHE A 40 -0.14 -12.79 4.46
C PHE A 40 1.36 -12.85 4.79
N LYS A 41 1.75 -12.86 6.07
CA LYS A 41 3.16 -12.94 6.43
C LYS A 41 3.72 -14.33 6.14
N ALA A 42 4.90 -14.34 5.53
CA ALA A 42 5.72 -15.51 5.34
C ALA A 42 6.55 -15.78 6.60
N LYS A 43 6.99 -17.03 6.76
CA LYS A 43 7.86 -17.45 7.88
C LYS A 43 9.20 -16.70 7.92
N ASN A 44 9.64 -16.15 6.79
CA ASN A 44 10.88 -15.38 6.67
C ASN A 44 10.70 -13.88 6.96
N GLY A 45 9.53 -13.45 7.44
CA GLY A 45 9.21 -12.04 7.70
C GLY A 45 8.82 -11.22 6.47
N GLY A 46 8.68 -11.85 5.30
CA GLY A 46 8.13 -11.21 4.09
C GLY A 46 6.60 -11.30 4.00
N PHE A 47 6.04 -10.82 2.89
CA PHE A 47 4.61 -10.95 2.57
C PHE A 47 4.38 -11.81 1.33
N LEU A 48 3.35 -12.65 1.37
CA LEU A 48 2.94 -13.53 0.29
C LEU A 48 1.81 -12.89 -0.52
N CYS A 49 1.92 -13.00 -1.84
CA CYS A 49 0.85 -12.70 -2.77
C CYS A 49 0.36 -14.00 -3.42
N SER A 50 -0.92 -14.08 -3.76
CA SER A 50 -1.52 -15.26 -4.39
C SER A 50 -1.14 -15.42 -5.88
N THR A 51 -0.75 -14.33 -6.55
CA THR A 51 -0.35 -14.35 -7.96
C THR A 51 1.14 -14.69 -8.14
N THR A 52 1.45 -15.39 -9.22
CA THR A 52 2.81 -15.62 -9.70
C THR A 52 3.23 -14.66 -10.81
N GLN A 53 2.29 -13.85 -11.33
CA GLN A 53 2.55 -12.89 -12.39
C GLN A 53 3.35 -11.70 -11.85
N PRO A 54 4.54 -11.39 -12.40
CA PRO A 54 5.42 -10.37 -11.84
C PRO A 54 4.77 -8.98 -11.68
N GLU A 55 4.05 -8.51 -12.70
CA GLU A 55 3.39 -7.20 -12.65
C GLU A 55 2.27 -7.13 -11.59
N GLU A 56 1.48 -8.20 -11.46
CA GLU A 56 0.41 -8.26 -10.45
C GLU A 56 0.97 -8.33 -9.03
N MET A 57 2.10 -9.01 -8.86
CA MET A 57 2.84 -9.08 -7.59
C MET A 57 3.39 -7.69 -7.22
N ILE A 58 3.97 -6.97 -8.18
CA ILE A 58 4.41 -5.58 -8.00
C ILE A 58 3.23 -4.68 -7.60
N LYS A 59 2.09 -4.78 -8.29
CA LYS A 59 0.88 -4.01 -7.95
C LYS A 59 0.37 -4.33 -6.55
N SER A 60 0.39 -5.60 -6.16
CA SER A 60 0.01 -6.06 -4.81
C SER A 60 0.89 -5.44 -3.73
N PHE A 61 2.21 -5.45 -3.93
CA PHE A 61 3.15 -4.87 -2.97
C PHE A 61 3.16 -3.33 -3.01
N LEU A 62 2.85 -2.71 -4.15
CA LEU A 62 2.61 -1.26 -4.21
C LEU A 62 1.38 -0.86 -3.39
N ASN A 63 0.30 -1.64 -3.44
CA ASN A 63 -0.87 -1.40 -2.61
C ASN A 63 -0.61 -1.69 -1.13
N LEU A 64 0.19 -2.73 -0.81
CA LEU A 64 0.67 -2.98 0.55
C LEU A 64 1.47 -1.79 1.09
N PHE A 65 2.43 -1.29 0.31
CA PHE A 65 3.20 -0.09 0.65
C PHE A 65 2.27 1.10 0.91
N ARG A 66 1.34 1.40 0.00
CA ARG A 66 0.38 2.51 0.17
C ARG A 66 -0.52 2.37 1.39
N ALA A 67 -0.93 1.15 1.73
CA ALA A 67 -1.71 0.88 2.93
C ALA A 67 -0.87 1.13 4.18
N SER A 68 0.38 0.64 4.19
CA SER A 68 1.32 0.76 5.31
C SER A 68 1.63 2.20 5.73
N LEU A 69 1.43 3.18 4.83
CA LEU A 69 1.58 4.61 5.14
C LEU A 69 0.46 5.18 6.00
N ILE A 70 -0.65 4.46 6.16
CA ILE A 70 -1.79 4.81 7.02
C ILE A 70 -1.72 4.00 8.32
N VAL A 71 -0.61 4.18 9.03
CA VAL A 71 -0.28 3.47 10.27
C VAL A 71 -0.75 4.25 11.49
N PHE A 72 -1.25 3.53 12.49
CA PHE A 72 -1.55 4.05 13.82
C PHE A 72 -0.52 3.57 14.85
N PRO A 73 -0.43 4.22 16.04
CA PRO A 73 0.46 3.77 17.10
C PRO A 73 0.24 2.29 17.44
N ASN A 74 1.34 1.55 17.66
CA ASN A 74 1.37 0.14 18.03
C ASN A 74 0.97 -0.86 16.93
N GLU A 75 0.92 -0.47 15.67
CA GLU A 75 0.66 -1.38 14.54
C GLU A 75 1.96 -1.93 13.91
N ASN A 76 2.60 -2.89 14.58
CA ASN A 76 3.88 -3.46 14.13
C ASN A 76 3.81 -4.04 12.70
N VAL A 77 2.70 -4.69 12.35
CA VAL A 77 2.48 -5.28 11.01
C VAL A 77 2.56 -4.24 9.89
N MET A 78 2.20 -2.99 10.17
CA MET A 78 2.26 -1.90 9.19
C MET A 78 3.70 -1.46 8.95
N GLU A 79 4.53 -1.39 10.00
CA GLU A 79 5.95 -1.06 9.86
C GLU A 79 6.71 -2.16 9.11
N GLU A 80 6.40 -3.42 9.40
CA GLU A 80 6.93 -4.58 8.68
C GLU A 80 6.49 -4.58 7.20
N ALA A 81 5.20 -4.33 6.94
CA ALA A 81 4.65 -4.22 5.59
C ALA A 81 5.34 -3.10 4.79
N LYS A 82 5.54 -1.94 5.41
CA LYS A 82 6.25 -0.81 4.80
C LYS A 82 7.68 -1.17 4.45
N SER A 83 8.41 -1.76 5.40
CA SER A 83 9.82 -2.15 5.24
C SER A 83 9.98 -3.17 4.11
N PHE A 84 9.17 -4.24 4.14
CA PHE A 84 9.19 -5.28 3.11
C PHE A 84 8.82 -4.72 1.73
N ALA A 85 7.70 -4.00 1.63
CA ALA A 85 7.23 -3.50 0.34
C ALA A 85 8.19 -2.46 -0.25
N THR A 86 8.79 -1.61 0.57
CA THR A 86 9.83 -0.65 0.13
C THR A 86 11.03 -1.39 -0.47
N ALA A 87 11.55 -2.43 0.20
CA ALA A 87 12.67 -3.20 -0.31
C ALA A 87 12.32 -3.90 -1.64
N TYR A 88 11.14 -4.54 -1.71
CA TYR A 88 10.69 -5.23 -2.91
C TYR A 88 10.53 -4.26 -4.10
N LEU A 89 9.87 -3.11 -3.89
CA LEU A 89 9.60 -2.13 -4.95
C LEU A 89 10.88 -1.49 -5.48
N ASN A 90 11.86 -1.21 -4.62
CA ASN A 90 13.19 -0.77 -5.07
C ASN A 90 13.87 -1.85 -5.92
N GLN A 91 13.84 -3.12 -5.49
CA GLN A 91 14.40 -4.21 -6.29
C GLN A 91 13.66 -4.38 -7.62
N ALA A 92 12.34 -4.16 -7.64
CA ALA A 92 11.54 -4.21 -8.85
C ALA A 92 12.00 -3.14 -9.85
N LEU A 93 12.23 -1.89 -9.43
CA LEU A 93 12.71 -0.81 -10.30
C LEU A 93 14.03 -1.12 -11.04
N HIS A 94 14.85 -2.04 -10.54
CA HIS A 94 16.07 -2.47 -11.20
C HIS A 94 15.85 -3.55 -12.29
N LYS A 95 14.65 -4.11 -12.41
CA LYS A 95 14.32 -5.12 -13.42
C LYS A 95 13.96 -4.46 -14.75
N THR A 96 14.47 -5.01 -15.85
CA THR A 96 14.28 -4.48 -17.22
C THR A 96 12.85 -4.59 -17.75
N ASP A 97 12.04 -5.47 -17.15
CA ASP A 97 10.76 -5.90 -17.74
C ASP A 97 9.55 -5.15 -17.15
N ILE A 98 9.77 -4.07 -16.39
CA ILE A 98 8.69 -3.27 -15.83
C ILE A 98 8.29 -2.17 -16.83
N GLY A 99 7.00 -2.12 -17.17
CA GLY A 99 6.45 -1.06 -18.00
C GLY A 99 6.73 0.34 -17.44
N SER A 100 7.07 1.29 -18.31
CA SER A 100 7.49 2.65 -17.93
C SER A 100 6.47 3.40 -17.05
N SER A 101 5.18 3.18 -17.27
CA SER A 101 4.12 3.76 -16.43
C SER A 101 4.16 3.23 -15.00
N LEU A 102 4.34 1.91 -14.83
CA LEU A 102 4.40 1.29 -13.52
C LEU A 102 5.67 1.68 -12.76
N SER A 103 6.81 1.78 -13.43
CA SER A 103 8.05 2.25 -12.78
C SER A 103 7.96 3.70 -12.32
N GLN A 104 7.33 4.59 -13.10
CA GLN A 104 7.04 5.96 -12.68
C GLN A 104 6.10 6.00 -11.47
N GLU A 105 5.05 5.17 -11.46
CA GLU A 105 4.12 5.08 -10.33
C GLU A 105 4.83 4.63 -9.04
N ILE A 106 5.68 3.61 -9.12
CA ILE A 106 6.47 3.12 -7.99
C ILE A 106 7.40 4.22 -7.47
N THR A 107 8.18 4.83 -8.37
CA THR A 107 9.12 5.91 -8.01
C THR A 107 8.41 7.05 -7.30
N PHE A 108 7.29 7.50 -7.86
CA PHE A 108 6.47 8.56 -7.25
C PHE A 108 5.96 8.16 -5.86
N ASN A 109 5.56 6.91 -5.63
CA ASN A 109 5.08 6.49 -4.32
C ASN A 109 6.22 6.32 -3.30
N LEU A 110 7.39 5.86 -3.72
CA LEU A 110 8.54 5.75 -2.81
C LEU A 110 9.04 7.14 -2.38
N GLU A 111 9.08 8.11 -3.30
CA GLU A 111 9.52 9.49 -3.00
C GLU A 111 8.43 10.30 -2.28
N TYR A 112 7.18 10.18 -2.74
CA TYR A 112 6.07 11.07 -2.38
C TYR A 112 4.86 10.35 -1.76
N GLY A 113 4.97 9.08 -1.39
CA GLY A 113 3.81 8.30 -0.91
C GLY A 113 3.22 8.80 0.41
N TRP A 114 4.02 9.50 1.22
CA TRP A 114 3.65 9.99 2.55
C TRP A 114 2.95 11.36 2.55
N TRP A 115 2.97 12.11 1.44
CA TRP A 115 2.31 13.42 1.37
C TRP A 115 0.78 13.36 1.34
N PRO A 116 0.12 12.37 0.69
CA PRO A 116 -1.34 12.27 0.68
C PRO A 116 -1.98 11.85 2.02
N THR A 117 -1.19 11.32 2.97
CA THR A 117 -1.67 10.96 4.31
C THR A 117 -1.69 12.15 5.28
N LEU A 118 -1.18 13.32 4.87
CA LEU A 118 -1.28 14.55 5.65
C LEU A 118 -2.72 15.08 5.62
N PRO A 119 -3.25 15.59 6.75
CA PRO A 119 -4.53 16.29 6.79
C PRO A 119 -4.57 17.37 5.70
N ARG A 120 -5.77 17.57 5.13
CA ARG A 120 -6.10 18.50 4.01
C ARG A 120 -5.63 19.96 4.15
N VAL A 121 -4.99 20.32 5.27
CA VAL A 121 -4.49 21.65 5.62
C VAL A 121 -3.30 22.07 4.73
N GLU A 122 -2.57 21.14 4.13
CA GLU A 122 -1.41 21.45 3.28
C GLU A 122 -1.70 21.56 1.78
N TYR A 123 -2.93 21.89 1.38
CA TYR A 123 -3.27 22.11 -0.04
C TYR A 123 -2.66 23.38 -0.65
N GLY A 124 -2.16 24.32 0.17
CA GLY A 124 -1.55 25.57 -0.30
C GLY A 124 -0.24 25.36 -1.07
N TRP A 125 0.61 24.44 -0.60
CA TRP A 125 1.94 24.20 -1.17
C TRP A 125 1.90 23.44 -2.51
N ARG A 126 0.79 22.75 -2.81
CA ARG A 126 0.58 22.02 -4.08
C ARG A 126 0.61 22.91 -5.33
N LYS A 127 0.22 24.18 -5.23
CA LYS A 127 0.27 25.09 -6.40
C LYS A 127 1.65 25.69 -6.64
N GLN A 128 2.47 25.81 -5.59
CA GLN A 128 3.74 26.52 -5.67
C GLN A 128 4.89 25.65 -6.20
N PHE A 129 4.82 24.34 -6.03
CA PHE A 129 5.88 23.41 -6.47
C PHE A 129 5.51 22.51 -7.64
N MET A 130 4.22 22.41 -8.00
CA MET A 130 3.73 21.59 -9.12
C MET A 130 3.00 22.40 -10.20
N GLY A 131 3.05 23.73 -10.12
CA GLY A 131 2.68 24.63 -11.21
C GLY A 131 3.91 24.93 -12.06
N LYS A 132 3.78 24.81 -13.39
CA LYS A 132 4.81 25.14 -14.39
C LYS A 132 5.54 26.46 -14.13
#